data_AF-A0A0J7I8K1-F1
#
_entry.id   AF-A0A0J7I8K1-F1
#
_cell.length_a   1.000
_cell.length_b   1.000
_cell.length_c   1.000
_cell.angle_alpha   90.00
_cell.angle_beta   90.00
_cell.angle_gamma   90.00
#
_symmetry.space_group_name_H-M   'P 1'
#
loop_
_entity.id
_entity.type
_entity.pdbx_description
1 polymer ?
#
loop_
_entity_poly.entity_id
_entity_poly.type
_entity_poly.pdbx_seq_one_letter_code
_entity_poly.pdbx_strand_id
1 'polypeptide(L)'
;MENATPDYHRIYNDIINKKHPTRKEECRFLLDKQNLSVLDIIELNRKIFGLSDQMTETFNQSHRSYNKSSILKILDYQEKNKLNNMQLARHFKLSRNTVARWRKLFIAEKE
;
A
#
# COMPACT_ATOMS: atom_id res chain seq x y z
N MET A 1 16.19 6.01 18.32
CA MET A 1 14.72 6.23 18.39
C MET A 1 14.06 4.99 17.84
N GLU A 2 13.36 4.23 18.67
CA GLU A 2 12.52 3.14 18.17
C GLU A 2 11.47 3.73 17.24
N ASN A 3 11.39 3.21 16.01
CA ASN A 3 10.32 3.58 15.09
C ASN A 3 9.02 2.98 15.62
N ALA A 4 8.32 3.73 16.48
CA ALA A 4 6.99 3.38 16.94
C ALA A 4 6.05 3.37 15.73
N THR A 5 5.94 2.20 15.09
CA THR A 5 4.98 2.01 14.02
C THR A 5 3.58 2.13 14.61
N PRO A 6 2.71 2.96 14.03
CA PRO A 6 1.35 3.08 14.52
C PRO A 6 0.66 1.71 14.53
N ASP A 7 -0.10 1.43 15.57
CA ASP A 7 -0.98 0.25 15.61
C ASP A 7 -2.17 0.49 14.66
N TYR A 8 -1.93 0.23 13.38
CA TYR A 8 -2.93 0.40 12.33
C TYR A 8 -4.17 -0.46 12.57
N HIS A 9 -4.03 -1.61 13.25
CA HIS A 9 -5.14 -2.49 13.55
C HIS A 9 -6.11 -1.81 14.52
N ARG A 10 -5.58 -1.28 15.62
CA ARG A 10 -6.35 -0.54 16.60
C ARG A 10 -6.95 0.74 16.03
N ILE A 11 -6.16 1.50 15.28
CA ILE A 11 -6.61 2.76 14.66
C ILE A 11 -7.81 2.52 13.74
N TYR A 12 -7.71 1.56 12.81
CA TYR A 12 -8.79 1.29 11.88
C TYR A 12 -10.01 0.65 12.54
N ASN A 13 -9.82 -0.22 13.54
CA ASN A 13 -10.94 -0.75 14.34
C ASN A 13 -11.70 0.38 15.06
N ASP A 14 -10.99 1.31 15.70
CA ASP A 14 -11.61 2.44 16.39
C ASP A 14 -12.37 3.34 15.41
N ILE A 15 -11.79 3.63 14.24
CA ILE A 15 -12.45 4.43 13.19
C ILE A 15 -13.73 3.75 12.71
N ILE A 16 -13.67 2.45 12.40
CA ILE A 16 -14.82 1.69 11.91
C ILE A 16 -15.91 1.66 12.97
N ASN A 17 -15.58 1.29 14.21
CA ASN A 17 -16.58 1.16 15.26
C ASN A 17 -17.23 2.52 15.63
N LYS A 18 -16.48 3.63 15.57
CA LYS A 18 -17.00 4.96 15.95
C LYS A 18 -17.69 5.72 14.82
N LYS A 19 -17.22 5.60 13.58
CA LYS A 19 -17.67 6.45 12.47
C LYS A 19 -18.32 5.70 11.31
N HIS A 20 -17.90 4.46 11.06
CA HIS A 20 -18.34 3.70 9.88
C HIS A 20 -18.70 2.24 10.21
N PRO A 21 -19.61 1.99 11.17
CA PRO A 21 -19.91 0.63 11.65
C PRO A 21 -20.47 -0.27 10.54
N THR A 22 -21.16 0.32 9.55
CA THR A 22 -21.72 -0.40 8.39
C THR A 22 -20.65 -0.98 7.47
N ARG A 23 -19.43 -0.44 7.46
CA ARG A 23 -18.32 -0.92 6.61
C ARG A 23 -17.46 -2.00 7.28
N LYS A 24 -17.84 -2.42 8.48
CA LYS A 24 -17.08 -3.40 9.28
C LYS A 24 -16.96 -4.75 8.58
N GLU A 25 -18.05 -5.23 7.98
CA GLU A 25 -18.04 -6.50 7.24
C GLU A 25 -17.15 -6.43 6.00
N GLU A 26 -17.18 -5.31 5.27
CA GLU A 26 -16.37 -5.12 4.06
C GLU A 26 -14.86 -5.06 4.33
N CYS A 27 -14.47 -4.66 5.55
CA CYS A 27 -13.08 -4.52 5.98
C CYS A 27 -12.57 -5.75 6.76
N ARG A 28 -13.45 -6.68 7.13
CA ARG A 28 -13.16 -7.80 8.03
C ARG A 28 -11.99 -8.66 7.53
N PHE A 29 -11.99 -8.99 6.24
CA PHE A 29 -10.90 -9.77 5.62
C PHE A 29 -9.52 -9.11 5.75
N LEU A 30 -9.45 -7.78 5.75
CA LEU A 30 -8.19 -7.05 5.92
C LEU A 30 -7.81 -6.96 7.40
N LEU A 31 -8.78 -6.72 8.28
CA LEU A 31 -8.57 -6.65 9.73
C LEU A 31 -8.20 -8.01 10.32
N ASP A 32 -8.61 -9.13 9.74
CA ASP A 32 -8.25 -10.46 10.27
C ASP A 32 -6.78 -10.85 9.95
N LYS A 33 -6.05 -10.05 9.15
CA LYS A 33 -4.63 -10.30 8.86
C LYS A 33 -3.76 -9.99 10.07
N GLN A 34 -2.86 -10.93 10.39
CA GLN A 34 -1.92 -10.77 11.52
C GLN A 34 -1.01 -9.53 11.36
N ASN A 35 -0.63 -9.19 10.13
CA ASN A 35 0.16 -8.00 9.83
C ASN A 35 -0.45 -7.26 8.65
N LEU A 36 -0.78 -5.99 8.85
CA LEU A 36 -1.25 -5.12 7.78
C LEU A 36 -0.04 -4.62 6.97
N SER A 37 0.01 -4.98 5.69
CA SER A 37 0.96 -4.37 4.77
C SER A 37 0.52 -2.95 4.40
N VAL A 38 1.45 -2.18 3.82
CA VAL A 38 1.14 -0.85 3.28
C VAL A 38 -0.01 -0.92 2.26
N LEU A 39 -0.10 -1.99 1.48
CA LEU A 39 -1.20 -2.20 0.53
C LEU A 39 -2.54 -2.44 1.24
N ASP A 40 -2.54 -3.22 2.31
CA ASP A 40 -3.74 -3.47 3.12
C ASP A 40 -4.23 -2.17 3.79
N ILE A 41 -3.31 -1.34 4.28
CA ILE A 41 -3.61 -0.02 4.85
C ILE A 41 -4.27 0.89 3.81
N ILE A 42 -3.72 0.92 2.58
CA ILE A 42 -4.30 1.72 1.48
C ILE A 42 -5.69 1.22 1.13
N GLU A 43 -5.89 -0.10 1.08
CA GLU A 43 -7.19 -0.70 0.76
C GLU A 43 -8.22 -0.44 1.87
N LEU A 44 -7.84 -0.57 3.15
CA LEU A 44 -8.68 -0.22 4.30
C LEU A 44 -9.12 1.24 4.24
N ASN A 45 -8.19 2.16 3.98
CA ASN A 45 -8.50 3.58 3.87
C ASN A 45 -9.55 3.84 2.78
N ARG A 46 -9.34 3.24 1.60
CA ARG A 46 -10.28 3.34 0.47
C ARG A 46 -11.65 2.74 0.80
N LYS A 47 -11.69 1.58 1.47
CA LYS A 47 -12.95 0.95 1.89
C LYS A 47 -13.68 1.77 2.93
N ILE A 48 -13.01 2.42 3.87
CA ILE A 48 -13.65 3.18 4.95
C ILE A 48 -14.12 4.57 4.49
N PHE A 49 -13.32 5.27 3.69
CA PHE A 49 -13.59 6.67 3.31
C PHE A 49 -14.10 6.81 1.86
N GLY A 50 -14.02 5.76 1.05
CA GLY A 50 -14.40 5.78 -0.36
C GLY A 50 -13.25 6.16 -1.30
N LEU A 51 -13.59 6.42 -2.57
CA LEU A 51 -12.65 6.96 -3.55
C LEU A 51 -12.50 8.45 -3.29
N SER A 52 -11.27 8.88 -3.05
CA SER A 52 -10.92 10.30 -3.03
C SER A 52 -10.91 10.86 -4.46
N ASP A 53 -11.15 12.17 -4.58
CA ASP A 53 -11.06 12.84 -5.88
C ASP A 53 -9.63 12.74 -6.47
N GLN A 54 -9.48 13.01 -7.77
CA GLN A 54 -8.20 12.87 -8.48
C GLN A 54 -7.08 13.73 -7.87
N MET A 55 -7.38 14.92 -7.33
CA MET A 55 -6.37 15.75 -6.67
C MET A 55 -5.89 15.09 -5.39
N THR A 56 -6.81 14.62 -4.56
CA THR A 56 -6.50 13.93 -3.31
C THR A 56 -5.73 12.62 -3.56
N GLU A 57 -6.08 11.85 -4.61
CA GLU A 57 -5.31 10.66 -5.00
C GLU A 57 -3.86 11.01 -5.40
N THR A 58 -3.68 12.07 -6.20
CA THR A 58 -2.35 12.51 -6.66
C THR A 58 -1.50 13.01 -5.49
N PHE A 59 -2.11 13.80 -4.59
CA PHE A 59 -1.46 14.29 -3.38
C PHE A 59 -1.10 13.15 -2.42
N ASN A 60 -1.98 12.17 -2.23
CA ASN A 60 -1.67 11.01 -1.39
C ASN A 60 -0.57 10.14 -2.01
N GLN A 61 -0.54 10.01 -3.34
CA GLN A 61 0.48 9.24 -4.06
C GLN A 61 1.89 9.81 -3.83
N SER A 62 2.05 11.13 -3.79
CA SER A 62 3.35 11.78 -3.54
C SER A 62 3.85 11.60 -2.10
N HIS A 63 2.96 11.35 -1.14
CA HIS A 63 3.31 11.17 0.28
C HIS A 63 3.51 9.71 0.70
N ARG A 64 3.42 8.75 -0.22
CA ARG A 64 3.63 7.34 0.12
C ARG A 64 5.10 7.07 0.42
N SER A 65 5.41 6.79 1.68
CA SER A 65 6.73 6.30 2.10
C SER A 65 6.78 4.77 2.00
N TYR A 66 7.39 4.25 0.94
CA TYR A 66 7.60 2.81 0.78
C TYR A 66 8.87 2.36 1.50
N ASN A 67 8.75 1.46 2.48
CA ASN A 67 9.90 0.81 3.11
C ASN A 67 10.48 -0.30 2.23
N LYS A 68 11.71 -0.75 2.51
CA LYS A 68 12.42 -1.79 1.73
C LYS A 68 11.58 -3.06 1.52
N SER A 69 10.89 -3.54 2.57
CA SER A 69 10.02 -4.72 2.47
C SER A 69 8.87 -4.52 1.49
N SER A 70 8.22 -3.35 1.51
CA SER A 70 7.13 -3.02 0.60
C SER A 70 7.61 -2.93 -0.84
N ILE A 71 8.77 -2.33 -1.07
CA ILE A 71 9.39 -2.24 -2.41
C ILE A 71 9.68 -3.65 -2.95
N LEU A 72 10.28 -4.52 -2.14
CA LEU A 72 10.58 -5.90 -2.54
C LEU A 72 9.30 -6.70 -2.86
N LYS A 73 8.22 -6.54 -2.08
CA LYS A 73 6.93 -7.17 -2.37
C LYS A 73 6.34 -6.70 -3.70
N ILE A 74 6.46 -5.41 -4.02
CA ILE A 74 5.99 -4.85 -5.29
C ILE A 74 6.81 -5.40 -6.47
N LEU A 75 8.13 -5.52 -6.33
CA LEU A 75 9.00 -6.09 -7.37
C LEU A 75 8.77 -7.60 -7.53
N ASP A 76 8.56 -8.35 -6.46
CA ASP A 76 8.20 -9.77 -6.51
C ASP A 76 6.86 -10.00 -7.23
N TYR A 77 5.87 -9.12 -7.00
CA TYR A 77 4.62 -9.12 -7.76
C TYR A 77 4.83 -8.92 -9.26
N GLN A 78 5.82 -8.10 -9.65
CA GLN A 78 6.18 -7.88 -11.06
C GLN A 78 6.60 -9.18 -11.74
N GLU A 79 7.52 -9.92 -11.14
CA GLU A 79 8.08 -11.17 -11.69
C GLU A 79 7.01 -12.26 -11.71
N LYS A 80 6.26 -12.43 -10.60
CA LYS A 80 5.17 -13.43 -10.51
C LYS A 80 4.09 -13.26 -11.57
N ASN A 81 3.77 -12.02 -11.93
CA ASN A 81 2.72 -11.69 -12.90
C ASN A 81 3.29 -11.34 -14.29
N LYS A 82 4.60 -11.48 -14.50
CA LYS A 82 5.30 -11.18 -15.76
C LYS A 82 4.98 -9.78 -16.31
N LEU A 83 4.93 -8.79 -15.44
CA LEU A 83 4.57 -7.41 -15.79
C LEU A 83 5.79 -6.60 -16.20
N ASN A 84 5.63 -5.74 -17.22
CA ASN A 84 6.64 -4.72 -17.52
C ASN A 84 6.54 -3.54 -16.53
N ASN A 85 7.56 -2.67 -16.53
CA ASN A 85 7.62 -1.53 -15.60
C ASN A 85 6.43 -0.57 -15.75
N MET A 86 5.87 -0.43 -16.95
CA MET A 86 4.71 0.43 -17.19
C MET A 86 3.43 -0.17 -16.63
N GLN A 87 3.22 -1.48 -16.82
CA GLN A 87 2.08 -2.21 -16.28
C GLN A 87 2.11 -2.24 -14.75
N LEU A 88 3.27 -2.54 -14.16
CA LEU A 88 3.45 -2.52 -12.71
C LEU A 88 3.20 -1.12 -12.13
N ALA A 89 3.76 -0.09 -12.77
CA ALA A 89 3.56 1.30 -12.38
C ALA A 89 2.09 1.72 -12.44
N ARG A 90 1.35 1.31 -13.48
CA ARG A 90 -0.10 1.54 -13.58
C ARG A 90 -0.85 0.83 -12.45
N HIS A 91 -0.50 -0.43 -12.15
CA HIS A 91 -1.18 -1.23 -11.12
C HIS A 91 -1.03 -0.62 -9.72
N PHE A 92 0.20 -0.24 -9.34
CA PHE A 92 0.48 0.32 -8.01
C PHE A 92 0.36 1.84 -7.93
N LYS A 93 -0.03 2.50 -9.03
CA LYS A 93 -0.02 3.96 -9.17
C LYS A 93 1.35 4.50 -8.76
N LEU A 94 2.37 4.17 -9.54
CA LEU A 94 3.75 4.64 -9.39
C LEU A 94 4.20 5.29 -10.70
N SER A 95 5.30 6.04 -10.67
CA SER A 95 5.97 6.42 -11.93
C SER A 95 6.78 5.24 -12.46
N ARG A 96 6.84 5.08 -13.79
CA ARG A 96 7.72 4.09 -14.43
C ARG A 96 9.19 4.24 -14.00
N ASN A 97 9.60 5.48 -13.73
CA ASN A 97 10.96 5.83 -13.31
C ASN A 97 11.22 5.36 -11.87
N THR A 98 10.22 5.42 -10.99
CA THR A 98 10.29 4.89 -9.62
C THR A 98 10.54 3.38 -9.66
N VAL A 99 9.78 2.65 -10.47
CA VAL A 99 9.95 1.19 -10.64
C VAL A 99 11.34 0.88 -11.20
N ALA A 100 11.78 1.60 -12.24
CA ALA A 100 13.12 1.42 -12.80
C ALA A 100 14.23 1.67 -11.77
N ARG A 101 14.10 2.72 -10.95
CA ARG A 101 15.05 3.03 -9.87
C ARG A 101 15.07 1.94 -8.81
N TRP A 102 13.91 1.44 -8.38
CA TRP A 102 13.83 0.35 -7.40
C TRP A 102 14.46 -0.95 -7.92
N ARG A 103 14.21 -1.33 -9.18
CA ARG A 103 14.89 -2.50 -9.78
C ARG A 103 16.41 -2.37 -9.71
N LYS A 104 16.96 -1.19 -10.07
CA LYS A 104 18.41 -0.95 -9.97
C LYS A 104 18.92 -1.05 -8.54
N LEU A 105 18.21 -0.47 -7.57
CA LEU A 105 18.65 -0.45 -6.18
C LEU A 105 18.52 -1.80 -5.44
N PHE A 106 17.59 -2.66 -5.84
CA PHE A 106 17.25 -3.86 -5.06
C PHE A 106 17.45 -5.19 -5.79
N ILE A 107 17.59 -5.17 -7.12
CA ILE A 107 17.82 -6.38 -7.94
C ILE A 107 19.23 -6.37 -8.52
N ALA A 108 19.75 -5.22 -8.98
CA ALA A 108 21.08 -5.17 -9.59
C ALA A 108 22.26 -5.31 -8.60
N GLU A 109 22.02 -5.31 -7.29
CA GLU A 109 23.03 -5.64 -6.25
C GLU A 109 23.10 -7.15 -5.95
N LYS A 110 22.30 -7.99 -6.62
CA LYS A 110 22.25 -9.44 -6.38
C LYS A 110 22.98 -10.29 -7.44
N GLU A 111 23.67 -9.68 -8.39
CA GLU A 111 24.50 -10.37 -9.40
C GLU A 111 25.99 -10.22 -9.10
#